data_AF-A0A409X7F4-F1
#
_entry.id   AF-A0A409X7F4-F1
#
_cell.length_a   1.000
_cell.length_b   1.000
_cell.length_c   1.000
_cell.angle_alpha   90.00
_cell.angle_beta   90.00
_cell.angle_gamma   90.00
#
_symmetry.space_group_name_H-M   'P 1'
#
loop_
_entity.id
_entity.type
_entity.pdbx_description
1 polymer ?
#
loop_
_entity_poly.entity_id
_entity_poly.type
_entity_poly.pdbx_seq_one_letter_code
_entity_poly.pdbx_strand_id
1 'polypeptide(L)'
;MAGWWSSFLDIFPWFRKDPSFKLFNRATEAFKQYKSTENLEDLDTALSNFHLALASRRKTRDDRAHFSLEDILTRYADALWKRYNKDKSAANLDKVIKLDEEVCSIWEQRDETTRPTGYPAKLLDLGSAYFIKYGEARSSAGLFAKVIEKYDKLLNGKLQISGDIRRMGLMKYGVALTTWCDKQEEDRMTPQTKQRLDAGISYMEQALNMKMEERTDSAEQNDAARMIRQQCLFNLAIAHYKRYNDDNSIAELDKAIGYNQKMLGLISNDHADFVYCKFDLAQQLFHKYNHERSLPDTQNLLDTQPRESRDLGRLVKVKKYANDLLEQIKGRAEYSGMETDLMNFLDTVEQHHSRSVSRQSSREGSVARAAGSGSSNGSHT
;
A
#
# COMPACT_ATOMS: atom_id res chain seq x y z
N MET A 1 -49.88 16.29 -27.56
CA MET A 1 -49.47 15.26 -28.55
C MET A 1 -48.07 14.65 -28.28
N ALA A 2 -47.51 14.72 -27.06
CA ALA A 2 -46.18 14.19 -26.75
C ALA A 2 -46.17 12.75 -26.19
N GLY A 3 -47.33 12.17 -25.85
CA GLY A 3 -47.42 10.86 -25.17
C GLY A 3 -47.41 9.63 -26.09
N TRP A 4 -47.69 9.79 -27.40
CA TRP A 4 -47.77 8.63 -28.31
C TRP A 4 -46.39 8.21 -28.83
N TRP A 5 -45.45 9.15 -28.94
CA TRP A 5 -44.08 8.88 -29.37
C TRP A 5 -43.27 8.08 -28.33
N SER A 6 -43.52 8.25 -27.02
CA SER A 6 -42.84 7.45 -25.99
C SER A 6 -43.31 5.98 -26.01
N SER A 7 -44.59 5.71 -26.22
CA SER A 7 -45.10 4.34 -26.34
C SER A 7 -44.74 3.67 -27.68
N PHE A 8 -44.60 4.43 -28.76
CA PHE A 8 -44.17 3.89 -30.07
C PHE A 8 -42.72 3.38 -30.04
N LEU A 9 -41.84 4.04 -29.28
CA LEU A 9 -40.45 3.60 -29.10
C LEU A 9 -40.33 2.34 -28.22
N ASP A 10 -41.27 2.07 -27.31
CA ASP A 10 -41.24 0.86 -26.46
C ASP A 10 -41.62 -0.44 -27.21
N ILE A 11 -42.26 -0.31 -28.38
CA ILE A 11 -42.67 -1.45 -29.23
C ILE A 11 -41.47 -2.02 -30.00
N PHE A 12 -40.47 -1.20 -30.31
CA PHE A 12 -39.29 -1.65 -31.03
C PHE A 12 -38.23 -2.19 -30.04
N PRO A 13 -37.88 -3.48 -30.11
CA PRO A 13 -36.93 -4.11 -29.19
C PRO A 13 -35.55 -3.44 -29.17
N TRP A 14 -35.18 -2.72 -30.23
CA TRP A 14 -33.94 -1.96 -30.33
C TRP A 14 -33.96 -0.59 -29.62
N PHE A 15 -35.15 -0.08 -29.23
CA PHE A 15 -35.32 1.16 -28.48
C PHE A 15 -35.57 0.96 -26.99
N ARG A 16 -35.81 -0.29 -26.53
CA ARG A 16 -35.81 -0.60 -25.09
C ARG A 16 -34.41 -0.31 -24.53
N LYS A 17 -34.29 0.77 -23.76
CA LYS A 17 -33.06 1.14 -23.06
C LYS A 17 -32.54 -0.09 -22.32
N ASP A 18 -31.35 -0.55 -22.69
CA ASP A 18 -30.68 -1.68 -22.05
C ASP A 18 -30.77 -1.51 -20.53
N PRO A 19 -31.45 -2.42 -19.81
CA PRO A 19 -31.57 -2.36 -18.35
C PRO A 19 -30.22 -2.24 -17.65
N SER A 20 -29.16 -2.78 -18.26
CA SER A 20 -27.79 -2.67 -17.75
C SER A 20 -27.32 -1.21 -17.63
N PHE A 21 -27.76 -0.33 -18.55
CA PHE A 21 -27.37 1.07 -18.54
C PHE A 21 -27.97 1.82 -17.34
N LYS A 22 -29.24 1.54 -17.01
CA LYS A 22 -29.91 2.13 -15.84
C LYS A 22 -29.24 1.68 -14.55
N LEU A 23 -28.89 0.40 -14.44
CA LEU A 23 -28.18 -0.16 -13.29
C LEU A 23 -26.77 0.44 -13.17
N PHE A 24 -26.03 0.54 -14.26
CA PHE A 24 -24.69 1.14 -14.29
C PHE A 24 -24.68 2.61 -13.86
N ASN A 25 -25.66 3.40 -14.30
CA ASN A 25 -25.77 4.81 -13.89
C ASN A 25 -26.12 4.95 -12.40
N ARG A 26 -27.03 4.10 -11.90
CA ARG A 26 -27.34 4.05 -10.45
C ARG A 26 -26.11 3.67 -9.63
N ALA A 27 -25.35 2.68 -10.08
CA ALA A 27 -24.11 2.27 -9.43
C ALA A 27 -23.08 3.41 -9.40
N THR A 28 -22.93 4.13 -10.51
CA THR A 28 -22.00 5.25 -10.63
C THR A 28 -22.40 6.42 -9.73
N GLU A 29 -23.69 6.74 -9.65
CA GLU A 29 -24.19 7.81 -8.78
C GLU A 29 -24.03 7.45 -7.31
N ALA A 30 -24.40 6.23 -6.90
CA ALA A 30 -24.20 5.75 -5.54
C ALA A 30 -22.71 5.75 -5.16
N PHE A 31 -21.82 5.34 -6.07
CA PHE A 31 -20.37 5.37 -5.80
C PHE A 31 -19.83 6.79 -5.67
N LYS A 32 -20.37 7.73 -6.45
CA LYS A 32 -20.04 9.16 -6.32
C LYS A 32 -20.50 9.71 -4.97
N GLN A 33 -21.70 9.36 -4.53
CA GLN A 33 -22.22 9.72 -3.21
C GLN A 33 -21.33 9.16 -2.09
N TYR A 34 -20.97 7.88 -2.15
CA TYR A 34 -20.00 7.28 -1.23
C TYR A 34 -18.68 8.07 -1.17
N LYS A 35 -18.12 8.47 -2.31
CA LYS A 35 -16.87 9.26 -2.32
C LYS A 35 -17.00 10.60 -1.60
N SER A 36 -18.21 11.17 -1.53
CA SER A 36 -18.48 12.44 -0.83
C SER A 36 -18.86 12.26 0.63
N THR A 37 -19.57 11.19 0.99
CA THR A 37 -20.14 10.98 2.34
C THR A 37 -19.36 9.99 3.19
N GLU A 38 -18.54 9.17 2.55
CA GLU A 38 -17.97 7.92 3.11
C GLU A 38 -19.01 6.95 3.69
N ASN A 39 -20.30 7.07 3.32
CA ASN A 39 -21.36 6.19 3.81
C ASN A 39 -21.28 4.79 3.18
N LEU A 40 -21.11 3.75 3.99
CA LEU A 40 -20.98 2.37 3.51
C LEU A 40 -22.22 1.83 2.80
N GLU A 41 -23.42 2.35 3.12
CA GLU A 41 -24.66 1.95 2.42
C GLU A 41 -24.66 2.36 0.94
N ASP A 42 -24.11 3.54 0.64
CA ASP A 42 -23.96 4.02 -0.73
C ASP A 42 -22.95 3.14 -1.50
N LEU A 43 -21.89 2.71 -0.83
CA LEU A 43 -20.90 1.78 -1.41
C LEU A 43 -21.53 0.40 -1.69
N ASP A 44 -22.29 -0.15 -0.76
CA ASP A 44 -22.94 -1.45 -0.93
C ASP A 44 -24.01 -1.41 -2.02
N THR A 45 -24.74 -0.29 -2.11
CA THR A 45 -25.66 0.00 -3.21
C THR A 45 -24.93 0.07 -4.55
N ALA A 46 -23.77 0.73 -4.60
CA ALA A 46 -22.96 0.79 -5.82
C ALA A 46 -22.47 -0.60 -6.26
N LEU A 47 -21.91 -1.38 -5.33
CA LEU A 47 -21.39 -2.72 -5.60
C LEU A 47 -22.48 -3.67 -6.11
N SER A 48 -23.66 -3.66 -5.50
CA SER A 48 -24.81 -4.46 -5.93
C SER A 48 -25.25 -4.09 -7.36
N ASN A 49 -25.41 -2.80 -7.65
CA ASN A 49 -25.82 -2.35 -8.98
C ASN A 49 -24.74 -2.61 -10.04
N PHE A 50 -23.44 -2.45 -9.73
CA PHE A 50 -22.35 -2.81 -10.64
C PHE A 50 -22.33 -4.31 -10.93
N HIS A 51 -22.55 -5.15 -9.92
CA HIS A 51 -22.61 -6.59 -10.11
C HIS A 51 -23.73 -6.99 -11.08
N LEU A 52 -24.94 -6.46 -10.88
CA LEU A 52 -26.10 -6.73 -11.73
C LEU A 52 -25.88 -6.21 -13.15
N ALA A 53 -25.40 -4.97 -13.30
CA ALA A 53 -25.13 -4.40 -14.61
C ALA A 53 -24.05 -5.19 -15.38
N LEU A 54 -23.01 -5.70 -14.69
CA LEU A 54 -21.98 -6.51 -15.31
C LEU A 54 -22.53 -7.86 -15.79
N ALA A 55 -23.37 -8.50 -14.96
CA ALA A 55 -24.02 -9.75 -15.33
C ALA A 55 -24.93 -9.60 -16.56
N SER A 56 -25.63 -8.47 -16.70
CA SER A 56 -26.44 -8.16 -17.88
C SER A 56 -25.57 -7.95 -19.14
N ARG A 57 -24.47 -7.19 -19.04
CA ARG A 57 -23.60 -6.87 -20.19
C ARG A 57 -22.78 -8.03 -20.71
N ARG A 58 -22.56 -9.08 -19.90
CA ARG A 58 -21.89 -10.32 -20.35
C ARG A 58 -22.81 -11.28 -21.10
N LYS A 59 -24.13 -11.12 -20.97
CA LYS A 59 -25.14 -12.01 -21.58
C LYS A 59 -25.76 -11.38 -22.83
N THR A 60 -24.97 -10.67 -23.62
CA THR A 60 -25.45 -10.13 -24.90
C THR A 60 -25.83 -11.27 -25.84
N ARG A 61 -26.91 -11.07 -26.60
CA ARG A 61 -27.57 -12.11 -27.42
C ARG A 61 -26.68 -12.66 -28.54
N ASP A 62 -25.63 -11.94 -28.89
CA ASP A 62 -24.71 -12.20 -29.99
C ASP A 62 -23.30 -12.62 -29.55
N ASP A 63 -23.11 -12.93 -28.25
CA ASP A 63 -21.82 -13.26 -27.63
C ASP A 63 -20.72 -12.20 -27.83
N ARG A 64 -21.08 -11.00 -28.29
CA ARG A 64 -20.15 -9.88 -28.48
C ARG A 64 -20.03 -9.10 -27.18
N ALA A 65 -18.80 -8.76 -26.80
CA ALA A 65 -18.56 -7.89 -25.66
C ALA A 65 -19.31 -6.55 -25.83
N HIS A 66 -20.10 -6.18 -24.82
CA HIS A 66 -20.78 -4.88 -24.81
C HIS A 66 -19.74 -3.76 -24.91
N PHE A 67 -19.99 -2.73 -25.74
CA PHE A 67 -19.01 -1.65 -26.02
C PHE A 67 -18.52 -0.91 -24.77
N SER A 68 -19.30 -0.93 -23.69
CA SER A 68 -18.98 -0.31 -22.39
C SER A 68 -18.67 -1.34 -21.30
N LEU A 69 -18.21 -2.54 -21.66
CA LEU A 69 -17.81 -3.58 -20.71
C LEU A 69 -16.59 -3.12 -19.88
N GLU A 70 -15.61 -2.50 -20.53
CA GLU A 70 -14.39 -2.00 -19.88
C GLU A 70 -14.70 -0.96 -18.79
N ASP A 71 -15.64 -0.05 -19.05
CA ASP A 71 -16.06 0.99 -18.10
C ASP A 71 -16.67 0.42 -16.84
N ILE A 72 -17.50 -0.63 -16.97
CA ILE A 72 -18.14 -1.26 -15.81
C ILE A 72 -17.15 -2.10 -15.02
N LEU A 73 -16.27 -2.83 -15.69
CA LEU A 73 -15.23 -3.59 -15.01
C LEU A 73 -14.32 -2.66 -14.19
N THR A 74 -13.87 -1.56 -14.81
CA THR A 74 -12.99 -0.56 -14.16
C THR A 74 -13.68 0.05 -12.94
N ARG A 75 -14.89 0.59 -13.09
CA ARG A 75 -15.59 1.25 -11.97
C ARG A 75 -15.98 0.29 -10.85
N TYR A 76 -16.30 -0.96 -11.20
CA TYR A 76 -16.61 -1.98 -10.21
C TYR A 76 -15.37 -2.40 -9.43
N ALA A 77 -14.22 -2.58 -10.10
CA ALA A 77 -12.95 -2.82 -9.45
C ALA A 77 -12.56 -1.68 -8.50
N ASP A 78 -12.72 -0.42 -8.92
CA ASP A 78 -12.45 0.74 -8.07
C ASP A 78 -13.33 0.75 -6.81
N ALA A 79 -14.62 0.43 -6.94
CA ALA A 79 -15.54 0.33 -5.80
C ALA A 79 -15.17 -0.81 -4.86
N LEU A 80 -14.82 -1.98 -5.40
CA LEU A 80 -14.36 -3.14 -4.61
C LEU A 80 -13.04 -2.83 -3.89
N TRP A 81 -12.12 -2.09 -4.52
CA TRP A 81 -10.89 -1.65 -3.89
C TRP A 81 -11.16 -0.73 -2.69
N LYS A 82 -12.14 0.18 -2.80
CA LYS A 82 -12.56 1.01 -1.67
C LYS A 82 -13.16 0.16 -0.54
N ARG A 83 -13.96 -0.86 -0.87
CA ARG A 83 -14.50 -1.79 0.14
C ARG A 83 -13.39 -2.59 0.82
N TYR A 84 -12.46 -3.17 0.05
CA TYR A 84 -11.28 -3.87 0.56
C TYR A 84 -10.47 -2.98 1.51
N ASN A 85 -10.31 -1.69 1.21
CA ASN A 85 -9.58 -0.80 2.11
C ASN A 85 -10.24 -0.61 3.47
N LYS A 86 -11.57 -0.75 3.56
CA LYS A 86 -12.34 -0.64 4.81
C LYS A 86 -12.38 -1.97 5.57
N ASP A 87 -12.63 -3.09 4.91
CA ASP A 87 -12.86 -4.40 5.57
C ASP A 87 -11.69 -5.39 5.51
N LYS A 88 -10.69 -5.14 4.66
CA LYS A 88 -9.55 -6.03 4.38
C LYS A 88 -9.96 -7.44 3.96
N SER A 89 -11.11 -7.56 3.29
CA SER A 89 -11.63 -8.83 2.79
C SER A 89 -10.83 -9.35 1.59
N ALA A 90 -10.15 -10.48 1.75
CA ALA A 90 -9.42 -11.15 0.67
C ALA A 90 -10.30 -11.45 -0.55
N ALA A 91 -11.59 -11.77 -0.35
CA ALA A 91 -12.53 -12.01 -1.44
C ALA A 91 -12.79 -10.76 -2.30
N ASN A 92 -12.79 -9.57 -1.69
CA ASN A 92 -12.90 -8.31 -2.42
C ASN A 92 -11.64 -8.06 -3.25
N LEU A 93 -10.45 -8.28 -2.66
CA LEU A 93 -9.16 -8.13 -3.35
C LEU A 93 -9.04 -9.08 -4.54
N ASP A 94 -9.43 -10.35 -4.38
CA ASP A 94 -9.45 -11.34 -5.45
C ASP A 94 -10.34 -10.92 -6.62
N LYS A 95 -11.48 -10.30 -6.29
CA LYS A 95 -12.39 -9.80 -7.31
C LYS A 95 -11.88 -8.56 -8.02
N VAL A 96 -11.18 -7.65 -7.32
CA VAL A 96 -10.47 -6.53 -7.95
C VAL A 96 -9.47 -7.06 -8.96
N ILE A 97 -8.59 -7.98 -8.55
CA ILE A 97 -7.56 -8.56 -9.42
C ILE A 97 -8.21 -9.17 -10.68
N LYS A 98 -9.27 -9.96 -10.50
CA LYS A 98 -9.96 -10.60 -11.64
C LYS A 98 -10.55 -9.59 -12.62
N LEU A 99 -11.20 -8.54 -12.12
CA LEU A 99 -11.81 -7.50 -12.97
C LEU A 99 -10.75 -6.66 -13.69
N ASP A 100 -9.68 -6.30 -12.99
CA ASP A 100 -8.58 -5.51 -13.57
C ASP A 100 -7.78 -6.32 -14.59
N GLU A 101 -7.55 -7.63 -14.36
CA GLU A 101 -6.95 -8.52 -15.37
C GLU A 101 -7.78 -8.60 -16.64
N GLU A 102 -9.11 -8.67 -16.51
CA GLU A 102 -10.03 -8.72 -17.65
C GLU A 102 -9.97 -7.42 -18.46
N VAL A 103 -9.98 -6.26 -17.78
CA VAL A 103 -9.83 -4.95 -18.46
C VAL A 103 -8.48 -4.84 -19.16
N CYS A 104 -7.39 -5.17 -18.48
CA CYS A 104 -6.06 -5.14 -19.09
C CYS A 104 -5.99 -6.06 -20.30
N SER A 105 -6.55 -7.27 -20.22
CA SER A 105 -6.58 -8.20 -21.35
C SER A 105 -7.31 -7.62 -22.57
N ILE A 106 -8.46 -6.96 -22.36
CA ILE A 106 -9.20 -6.30 -23.45
C ILE A 106 -8.38 -5.16 -24.06
N TRP A 107 -7.73 -4.32 -23.24
CA TRP A 107 -6.90 -3.21 -23.74
C TRP A 107 -5.61 -3.67 -24.41
N GLU A 108 -5.05 -4.81 -24.00
CA GLU A 108 -3.84 -5.40 -24.57
C GLU A 108 -4.06 -5.95 -25.98
N GLN A 109 -5.29 -6.35 -26.32
CA GLN A 109 -5.68 -6.78 -27.66
C GLN A 109 -5.75 -5.62 -28.67
N ARG A 110 -5.75 -4.37 -28.20
CA ARG A 110 -5.76 -3.18 -29.05
C ARG A 110 -4.35 -2.79 -29.47
N ASP A 111 -4.24 -2.13 -30.61
CA ASP A 111 -3.00 -1.51 -31.06
C ASP A 111 -2.46 -0.54 -29.99
N GLU A 112 -1.14 -0.51 -29.82
CA GLU A 112 -0.50 0.26 -28.73
C GLU A 112 -0.88 1.75 -28.73
N THR A 113 -1.13 2.32 -29.91
CA THR A 113 -1.53 3.71 -30.13
C THR A 113 -3.00 3.99 -29.81
N THR A 114 -3.81 2.95 -29.67
CA THR A 114 -5.27 3.04 -29.42
C THR A 114 -5.67 2.60 -28.01
N ARG A 115 -4.68 2.21 -27.18
CA ARG A 115 -4.92 1.86 -25.77
C ARG A 115 -5.46 3.09 -25.02
N PRO A 116 -6.43 2.91 -24.10
CA PRO A 116 -6.95 4.02 -23.33
C PRO A 116 -5.87 4.69 -22.48
N THR A 117 -6.01 6.00 -22.30
CA THR A 117 -5.10 6.82 -21.46
C THR A 117 -5.08 6.35 -20.00
N GLY A 118 -6.12 5.64 -19.53
CA GLY A 118 -6.18 5.03 -18.21
C GLY A 118 -5.42 3.71 -18.05
N TYR A 119 -4.89 3.13 -19.13
CA TYR A 119 -4.20 1.83 -19.08
C TYR A 119 -2.98 1.81 -18.15
N PRO A 120 -2.08 2.81 -18.15
CA PRO A 120 -0.98 2.87 -17.20
C PRO A 120 -1.42 2.86 -15.73
N ALA A 121 -2.47 3.64 -15.40
CA ALA A 121 -3.00 3.66 -14.03
C ALA A 121 -3.52 2.28 -13.62
N LYS A 122 -4.16 1.57 -14.54
CA LYS A 122 -4.68 0.23 -14.29
C LYS A 122 -3.59 -0.82 -14.11
N LEU A 123 -2.46 -0.74 -14.85
CA LEU A 123 -1.29 -1.59 -14.60
C LEU A 123 -0.70 -1.35 -13.20
N LEU A 124 -0.65 -0.09 -12.77
CA LEU A 124 -0.19 0.29 -11.44
C LEU A 124 -1.09 -0.26 -10.32
N ASP A 125 -2.41 -0.13 -10.49
CA ASP A 125 -3.41 -0.68 -9.57
C ASP A 125 -3.30 -2.21 -9.47
N LEU A 126 -3.21 -2.89 -10.61
CA LEU A 126 -3.12 -4.35 -10.66
C LEU A 126 -1.81 -4.86 -10.05
N GLY A 127 -0.68 -4.21 -10.32
CA GLY A 127 0.59 -4.51 -9.65
C GLY A 127 0.50 -4.32 -8.13
N SER A 128 -0.19 -3.28 -7.67
CA SER A 128 -0.42 -3.02 -6.25
C SER A 128 -1.31 -4.08 -5.60
N ALA A 129 -2.39 -4.49 -6.28
CA ALA A 129 -3.29 -5.54 -5.83
C ALA A 129 -2.55 -6.88 -5.68
N TYR A 130 -1.71 -7.23 -6.65
CA TYR A 130 -0.87 -8.42 -6.58
C TYR A 130 0.14 -8.36 -5.42
N PHE A 131 0.75 -7.21 -5.19
CA PHE A 131 1.73 -7.04 -4.12
C PHE A 131 1.09 -7.19 -2.74
N ILE A 132 -0.11 -6.63 -2.55
CA ILE A 132 -0.89 -6.82 -1.33
C ILE A 132 -1.25 -8.30 -1.13
N LYS A 133 -1.78 -8.96 -2.16
CA LYS A 133 -2.16 -10.38 -2.10
C LYS A 133 -0.96 -11.28 -1.81
N TYR A 134 0.21 -10.96 -2.35
CA TYR A 134 1.46 -11.65 -2.04
C TYR A 134 1.84 -11.52 -0.55
N GLY A 135 1.61 -10.36 0.05
CA GLY A 135 1.79 -10.12 1.48
C GLY A 135 0.86 -10.97 2.34
N GLU A 136 -0.41 -11.12 1.95
CA GLU A 136 -1.40 -11.94 2.65
C GLU A 136 -1.14 -13.44 2.52
N ALA A 137 -0.85 -13.92 1.31
CA ALA A 137 -0.67 -15.33 1.00
C ALA A 137 0.66 -15.93 1.48
N ARG A 138 1.48 -15.14 2.19
CA ARG A 138 2.79 -15.55 2.73
C ARG A 138 3.64 -16.35 1.71
N SER A 139 3.92 -15.74 0.55
CA SER A 139 4.99 -16.16 -0.39
C SER A 139 4.62 -17.09 -1.55
N SER A 140 3.53 -16.85 -2.29
CA SER A 140 3.41 -17.46 -3.63
C SER A 140 4.36 -16.77 -4.61
N ALA A 141 5.40 -17.47 -5.07
CA ALA A 141 6.35 -16.96 -6.08
C ALA A 141 5.65 -16.50 -7.36
N GLY A 142 4.56 -17.17 -7.75
CA GLY A 142 3.76 -16.81 -8.92
C GLY A 142 3.07 -15.44 -8.80
N LEU A 143 2.57 -15.08 -7.61
CA LEU A 143 1.98 -13.74 -7.40
C LEU A 143 3.05 -12.66 -7.54
N PHE A 144 4.25 -12.92 -7.03
CA PHE A 144 5.33 -11.96 -7.09
C PHE A 144 5.82 -11.72 -8.52
N ALA A 145 5.93 -12.78 -9.33
CA ALA A 145 6.23 -12.65 -10.76
C ALA A 145 5.23 -11.74 -11.47
N LYS A 146 3.93 -11.84 -11.14
CA LYS A 146 2.90 -10.93 -11.68
C LYS A 146 3.10 -9.47 -11.24
N VAL A 147 3.52 -9.21 -10.00
CA VAL A 147 3.84 -7.83 -9.56
C VAL A 147 4.90 -7.21 -10.46
N ILE A 148 6.00 -7.95 -10.67
CA ILE A 148 7.14 -7.50 -11.46
C ILE A 148 6.74 -7.31 -12.92
N GLU A 149 5.99 -8.25 -13.50
CA GLU A 149 5.47 -8.14 -14.86
C GLU A 149 4.66 -6.85 -15.06
N LYS A 150 3.75 -6.51 -14.13
CA LYS A 150 2.90 -5.32 -14.28
C LYS A 150 3.67 -4.02 -14.15
N TYR A 151 4.60 -3.92 -13.20
CA TYR A 151 5.43 -2.71 -13.05
C TYR A 151 6.46 -2.55 -14.16
N ASP A 152 7.06 -3.65 -14.62
CA ASP A 152 7.96 -3.64 -15.78
C ASP A 152 7.23 -3.15 -17.03
N LYS A 153 6.05 -3.69 -17.31
CA LYS A 153 5.21 -3.27 -18.43
C LYS A 153 4.80 -1.79 -18.34
N LEU A 154 4.53 -1.30 -17.14
CA LEU A 154 4.19 0.10 -16.89
C LEU A 154 5.36 1.04 -17.21
N LEU A 155 6.58 0.71 -16.79
CA LEU A 155 7.71 1.63 -16.80
C LEU A 155 8.61 1.48 -18.02
N ASN A 156 8.71 0.27 -18.57
CA ASN A 156 9.57 -0.06 -19.71
C ASN A 156 8.76 -0.27 -21.00
N GLY A 157 7.42 -0.27 -20.93
CA GLY A 157 6.55 -0.30 -22.11
C GLY A 157 6.55 1.01 -22.89
N LYS A 158 6.14 0.95 -24.16
CA LYS A 158 5.93 2.13 -25.03
C LYS A 158 4.61 2.86 -24.69
N LEU A 159 4.42 3.16 -23.42
CA LEU A 159 3.21 3.80 -22.90
C LEU A 159 3.45 5.28 -22.67
N GLN A 160 2.47 6.12 -23.05
CA GLN A 160 2.43 7.50 -22.59
C GLN A 160 1.97 7.51 -21.13
N ILE A 161 2.91 7.77 -20.22
CA ILE A 161 2.67 7.78 -18.77
C ILE A 161 2.80 9.19 -18.23
N SER A 162 1.86 9.61 -17.39
CA SER A 162 1.98 10.89 -16.68
C SER A 162 3.13 10.84 -15.67
N GLY A 163 3.69 12.01 -15.32
CA GLY A 163 4.75 12.13 -14.32
C GLY A 163 4.38 11.47 -12.99
N ASP A 164 3.15 11.68 -12.52
CA ASP A 164 2.66 11.12 -11.25
C ASP A 164 2.58 9.59 -11.27
N ILE A 165 2.00 9.02 -12.33
CA ILE A 165 1.89 7.56 -12.49
C ILE A 165 3.30 6.96 -12.60
N ARG A 166 4.20 7.58 -13.36
CA ARG A 166 5.58 7.12 -13.50
C ARG A 166 6.31 7.14 -12.16
N ARG A 167 6.18 8.24 -11.41
CA ARG A 167 6.82 8.41 -10.10
C ARG A 167 6.32 7.37 -9.09
N MET A 168 5.00 7.18 -9.02
CA MET A 168 4.40 6.17 -8.15
C MET A 168 4.78 4.76 -8.59
N GLY A 169 4.79 4.49 -9.89
CA GLY A 169 5.22 3.21 -10.47
C GLY A 169 6.68 2.89 -10.12
N LEU A 170 7.61 3.83 -10.29
CA LEU A 170 9.02 3.67 -9.91
C LEU A 170 9.17 3.35 -8.43
N MET A 171 8.49 4.09 -7.56
CA MET A 171 8.50 3.83 -6.12
C MET A 171 7.96 2.43 -5.79
N LYS A 172 6.79 2.05 -6.31
CA LYS A 172 6.19 0.74 -6.04
C LYS A 172 7.00 -0.41 -6.63
N TYR A 173 7.61 -0.23 -7.79
CA TYR A 173 8.48 -1.23 -8.41
C TYR A 173 9.75 -1.43 -7.59
N GLY A 174 10.35 -0.33 -7.13
CA GLY A 174 11.51 -0.40 -6.26
C GLY A 174 11.22 -1.15 -4.97
N VAL A 175 10.11 -0.82 -4.28
CA VAL A 175 9.65 -1.53 -3.08
C VAL A 175 9.40 -3.01 -3.34
N ALA A 176 8.82 -3.36 -4.49
CA ALA A 176 8.65 -4.75 -4.86
C ALA A 176 10.00 -5.46 -4.97
N LEU A 177 10.93 -4.95 -5.78
CA LEU A 177 12.25 -5.57 -5.98
C LEU A 177 13.02 -5.77 -4.67
N THR A 178 13.00 -4.78 -3.76
CA THR A 178 13.66 -4.91 -2.45
C THR A 178 12.97 -5.95 -1.57
N THR A 179 11.64 -6.00 -1.57
CA THR A 179 10.86 -7.00 -0.82
C THR A 179 11.09 -8.42 -1.34
N TRP A 180 11.29 -8.60 -2.65
CA TRP A 180 11.60 -9.91 -3.22
C TRP A 180 12.88 -10.48 -2.63
N CYS A 181 13.88 -9.61 -2.45
CA CYS A 181 15.18 -9.98 -1.93
C CYS A 181 15.09 -10.52 -0.49
N ASP A 182 14.05 -10.21 0.29
CA ASP A 182 13.92 -10.64 1.70
C ASP A 182 13.57 -12.12 1.85
N LYS A 183 12.97 -12.73 0.83
CA LYS A 183 12.36 -14.05 0.97
C LYS A 183 13.20 -15.21 0.46
N GLN A 184 14.30 -14.92 -0.24
CA GLN A 184 15.03 -15.96 -0.94
C GLN A 184 16.12 -16.61 -0.10
N GLU A 185 16.83 -15.91 0.81
CA GLU A 185 18.07 -16.47 1.40
C GLU A 185 18.34 -15.92 2.81
N GLU A 186 18.63 -16.81 3.77
CA GLU A 186 18.96 -16.46 5.17
C GLU A 186 20.44 -16.12 5.37
N ASP A 187 21.36 -16.59 4.52
CA ASP A 187 22.80 -16.47 4.82
C ASP A 187 23.54 -15.39 4.02
N ARG A 188 23.33 -15.24 2.71
CA ARG A 188 23.96 -14.19 1.86
C ARG A 188 23.14 -13.90 0.61
N MET A 189 23.17 -12.67 0.10
CA MET A 189 22.50 -12.35 -1.16
C MET A 189 23.27 -12.93 -2.36
N THR A 190 22.60 -13.74 -3.19
CA THR A 190 23.11 -14.09 -4.53
C THR A 190 23.36 -12.85 -5.40
N PRO A 191 24.25 -12.94 -6.41
CA PRO A 191 24.47 -11.84 -7.35
C PRO A 191 23.19 -11.31 -8.01
N GLN A 192 22.23 -12.21 -8.29
CA GLN A 192 20.93 -11.82 -8.84
C GLN A 192 20.08 -11.03 -7.84
N THR A 193 20.09 -11.43 -6.57
CA THR A 193 19.41 -10.69 -5.50
C THR A 193 20.04 -9.31 -5.29
N LYS A 194 21.38 -9.20 -5.32
CA LYS A 194 22.08 -7.90 -5.25
C LYS A 194 21.69 -6.98 -6.43
N GLN A 195 21.69 -7.51 -7.65
CA GLN A 195 21.28 -6.76 -8.84
C GLN A 195 19.83 -6.24 -8.73
N ARG A 196 18.92 -7.06 -8.20
CA ARG A 196 17.52 -6.65 -7.97
C ARG A 196 17.43 -5.56 -6.90
N LEU A 197 18.18 -5.68 -5.82
CA LEU A 197 18.24 -4.66 -4.77
C LEU A 197 18.76 -3.33 -5.31
N ASP A 198 19.82 -3.35 -6.11
CA ASP A 198 20.39 -2.17 -6.76
C ASP A 198 19.39 -1.51 -7.72
N ALA A 199 18.70 -2.30 -8.54
CA ALA A 199 17.63 -1.80 -9.39
C ALA A 199 16.49 -1.17 -8.57
N GLY A 200 16.12 -1.81 -7.45
CA GLY A 200 15.09 -1.31 -6.55
C GLY A 200 15.45 0.04 -5.92
N ILE A 201 16.68 0.18 -5.44
CA ILE A 201 17.24 1.44 -4.93
C ILE A 201 17.22 2.52 -6.02
N SER A 202 17.74 2.20 -7.21
CA SER A 202 17.78 3.14 -8.34
C SER A 202 16.38 3.66 -8.72
N TYR A 203 15.37 2.79 -8.78
CA TYR A 203 14.00 3.23 -9.08
C TYR A 203 13.42 4.14 -7.99
N MET A 204 13.67 3.84 -6.71
CA MET A 204 13.21 4.70 -5.61
C MET A 204 13.92 6.05 -5.57
N GLU A 205 15.22 6.10 -5.88
CA GLU A 205 15.98 7.36 -6.01
C GLU A 205 15.48 8.19 -7.20
N GLN A 206 15.22 7.55 -8.34
CA GLN A 206 14.59 8.21 -9.49
C GLN A 206 13.23 8.79 -9.11
N ALA A 207 12.36 8.01 -8.46
CA ALA A 207 11.07 8.49 -7.97
C ALA A 207 11.20 9.66 -6.99
N LEU A 208 12.20 9.64 -6.11
CA LEU A 208 12.46 10.70 -5.15
C LEU A 208 12.90 12.01 -5.84
N ASN A 209 13.75 11.90 -6.87
CA ASN A 209 14.37 13.02 -7.57
C ASN A 209 13.53 13.58 -8.74
N MET A 210 12.46 12.90 -9.17
CA MET A 210 11.54 13.43 -10.16
C MET A 210 10.91 14.74 -9.66
N LYS A 211 11.15 15.82 -10.41
CA LYS A 211 10.44 17.10 -10.19
C LYS A 211 8.96 16.86 -10.42
N MET A 212 8.14 17.27 -9.46
CA MET A 212 6.72 17.45 -9.70
C MET A 212 6.61 18.55 -10.75
N GLU A 213 5.93 18.28 -11.86
CA GLU A 213 5.45 19.38 -12.69
C GLU A 213 4.61 20.26 -11.75
N GLU A 214 4.97 21.53 -11.63
CA GLU A 214 4.28 22.53 -10.81
C GLU A 214 2.87 22.73 -11.38
N ARG A 215 1.97 21.77 -11.12
CA ARG A 215 0.55 21.91 -11.38
C ARG A 215 -0.08 22.49 -10.13
N THR A 216 -0.28 23.79 -10.25
CA THR A 216 -1.04 24.72 -9.41
C THR A 216 -2.10 24.09 -8.48
N ASP A 217 -1.87 24.33 -7.19
CA ASP A 217 -2.82 24.59 -6.11
C ASP A 217 -3.75 23.48 -5.56
N SER A 218 -3.73 22.25 -6.09
CA SER A 218 -4.53 21.18 -5.47
C SER A 218 -3.84 20.58 -4.23
N ALA A 219 -4.46 20.73 -3.06
CA ALA A 219 -3.99 20.13 -1.80
C ALA A 219 -3.80 18.61 -1.90
N GLU A 220 -4.65 17.91 -2.66
CA GLU A 220 -4.58 16.46 -2.84
C GLU A 220 -3.31 16.00 -3.58
N GLN A 221 -2.84 16.79 -4.56
CA GLN A 221 -1.61 16.47 -5.31
C GLN A 221 -0.37 16.64 -4.43
N ASN A 222 -0.38 17.65 -3.58
CA ASN A 222 0.69 17.86 -2.59
C ASN A 222 0.74 16.71 -1.59
N ASP A 223 -0.42 16.19 -1.16
CA ASP A 223 -0.48 15.04 -0.26
C ASP A 223 0.04 13.75 -0.91
N ALA A 224 -0.35 13.47 -2.16
CA ALA A 224 0.17 12.31 -2.88
C ALA A 224 1.69 12.37 -3.06
N ALA A 225 2.22 13.53 -3.43
CA ALA A 225 3.66 13.74 -3.60
C ALA A 225 4.44 13.60 -2.30
N ARG A 226 3.90 14.16 -1.21
CA ARG A 226 4.45 14.03 0.14
C ARG A 226 4.47 12.56 0.57
N MET A 227 3.39 11.83 0.34
CA MET A 227 3.30 10.39 0.62
C MET A 227 4.33 9.59 -0.19
N ILE A 228 4.48 9.84 -1.49
CA ILE A 228 5.48 9.14 -2.32
C ILE A 228 6.89 9.43 -1.80
N ARG A 229 7.20 10.71 -1.48
CA ARG A 229 8.49 11.10 -0.92
C ARG A 229 8.79 10.37 0.39
N GLN A 230 7.83 10.36 1.31
CA GLN A 230 7.93 9.65 2.59
C GLN A 230 8.18 8.14 2.39
N GLN A 231 7.41 7.49 1.49
CA GLN A 231 7.60 6.08 1.17
C GLN A 231 8.97 5.80 0.53
N CYS A 232 9.44 6.64 -0.40
CA CYS A 232 10.78 6.51 -0.98
C CYS A 232 11.87 6.57 0.09
N LEU A 233 11.84 7.59 0.97
CA LEU A 233 12.87 7.76 2.00
C LEU A 233 12.92 6.58 2.97
N PHE A 234 11.75 6.15 3.47
CA PHE A 234 11.68 5.02 4.38
C PHE A 234 12.18 3.71 3.74
N ASN A 235 11.74 3.41 2.51
CA ASN A 235 12.15 2.17 1.84
C ASN A 235 13.60 2.21 1.33
N LEU A 236 14.14 3.39 0.99
CA LEU A 236 15.57 3.56 0.71
C LEU A 236 16.41 3.30 1.96
N ALA A 237 15.98 3.80 3.13
CA ALA A 237 16.66 3.51 4.39
C ALA A 237 16.77 2.00 4.65
N ILE A 238 15.66 1.27 4.47
CA ILE A 238 15.62 -0.19 4.61
C ILE A 238 16.55 -0.87 3.58
N ALA A 239 16.49 -0.44 2.32
CA ALA A 239 17.27 -1.06 1.24
C ALA A 239 18.78 -0.89 1.41
N HIS A 240 19.23 0.31 1.81
CA HIS A 240 20.64 0.57 2.08
C HIS A 240 21.13 -0.16 3.34
N TYR A 241 20.32 -0.22 4.38
CA TYR A 241 20.65 -1.00 5.57
C TYR A 241 20.79 -2.49 5.25
N LYS A 242 19.94 -3.01 4.35
CA LYS A 242 20.07 -4.38 3.85
C LYS A 242 21.38 -4.62 3.09
N ARG A 243 21.84 -3.66 2.27
CA ARG A 243 23.15 -3.76 1.62
C ARG A 243 24.26 -3.82 2.64
N TYR A 244 24.24 -2.92 3.63
CA TYR A 244 25.19 -2.93 4.74
C TYR A 244 25.26 -4.30 5.42
N ASN A 245 24.14 -4.97 5.69
CA ASN A 245 24.18 -6.30 6.33
C ASN A 245 24.83 -7.39 5.46
N ASP A 246 24.88 -7.22 4.14
CA ASP A 246 25.46 -8.20 3.21
C ASP A 246 26.93 -7.93 2.89
N ASP A 247 27.35 -6.67 2.85
CA ASP A 247 28.72 -6.28 2.48
C ASP A 247 29.52 -5.59 3.60
N ASN A 248 28.90 -5.33 4.76
CA ASN A 248 29.43 -4.54 5.87
C ASN A 248 29.93 -3.13 5.46
N SER A 249 29.35 -2.54 4.40
CA SER A 249 29.75 -1.23 3.89
C SER A 249 29.20 -0.08 4.74
N ILE A 250 30.09 0.62 5.45
CA ILE A 250 29.71 1.79 6.26
C ILE A 250 29.07 2.90 5.44
N ALA A 251 29.47 3.07 4.18
CA ALA A 251 28.85 4.06 3.30
C ALA A 251 27.35 3.78 3.07
N GLU A 252 26.96 2.50 2.99
CA GLU A 252 25.55 2.11 2.86
C GLU A 252 24.79 2.34 4.18
N LEU A 253 25.42 2.07 5.32
CA LEU A 253 24.85 2.37 6.63
C LEU A 253 24.61 3.88 6.84
N ASP A 254 25.56 4.72 6.43
CA ASP A 254 25.43 6.18 6.51
C ASP A 254 24.29 6.71 5.63
N LYS A 255 24.12 6.14 4.42
CA LYS A 255 22.95 6.45 3.58
C LYS A 255 21.65 6.08 4.27
N ALA A 256 21.57 4.88 4.87
CA ALA A 256 20.38 4.42 5.57
C ALA A 256 19.97 5.37 6.69
N ILE A 257 20.94 5.77 7.53
CA ILE A 257 20.77 6.76 8.60
C ILE A 257 20.27 8.09 8.03
N GLY A 258 20.93 8.59 6.98
CA GLY A 258 20.58 9.85 6.34
C GLY A 258 19.15 9.87 5.77
N TYR A 259 18.68 8.75 5.20
CA TYR A 259 17.31 8.64 4.72
C TYR A 259 16.27 8.59 5.86
N ASN A 260 16.55 7.86 6.95
CA ASN A 260 15.69 7.84 8.13
C ASN A 260 15.60 9.21 8.80
N GLN A 261 16.72 9.93 8.95
CA GLN A 261 16.71 11.30 9.48
C GLN A 261 15.89 12.25 8.60
N LYS A 262 16.04 12.18 7.27
CA LYS A 262 15.22 12.95 6.33
C LYS A 262 13.74 12.60 6.45
N MET A 263 13.39 11.33 6.65
CA MET A 263 12.03 10.88 6.84
C MET A 263 11.43 11.45 8.14
N LEU A 264 12.15 11.37 9.28
CA LEU A 264 11.74 11.96 10.55
C LEU A 264 11.53 13.47 10.47
N GLY A 265 12.29 14.18 9.64
CA GLY A 265 12.07 15.60 9.38
C GLY A 265 10.77 15.93 8.62
N LEU A 266 10.10 14.93 8.02
CA LEU A 266 8.88 15.11 7.22
C LEU A 266 7.61 14.59 7.87
N ILE A 267 7.69 13.70 8.86
CA ILE A 267 6.53 13.08 9.50
C ILE A 267 6.30 13.65 10.90
N SER A 268 5.04 13.78 11.29
CA SER A 268 4.69 14.16 12.66
C SER A 268 4.87 12.98 13.62
N ASN A 269 5.03 13.27 14.91
CA ASN A 269 5.16 12.26 15.97
C ASN A 269 3.94 11.33 16.07
N ASP A 270 2.77 11.76 15.57
CA ASP A 270 1.54 10.96 15.58
C ASP A 270 1.37 10.10 14.32
N HIS A 271 2.30 10.17 13.36
CA HIS A 271 2.29 9.35 12.16
C HIS A 271 2.63 7.89 12.50
N ALA A 272 1.91 6.94 11.91
CA ALA A 272 2.12 5.50 12.18
C ALA A 272 3.56 5.04 11.91
N ASP A 273 4.18 5.57 10.85
CA ASP A 273 5.55 5.21 10.47
C ASP A 273 6.64 5.85 11.34
N PHE A 274 6.30 6.79 12.24
CA PHE A 274 7.28 7.48 13.09
C PHE A 274 8.05 6.52 13.98
N VAL A 275 7.33 5.58 14.59
CA VAL A 275 7.92 4.59 15.50
C VAL A 275 8.85 3.64 14.76
N TYR A 276 8.47 3.19 13.56
CA TYR A 276 9.32 2.30 12.76
C TYR A 276 10.58 3.03 12.26
N CYS A 277 10.45 4.28 11.81
CA CYS A 277 11.60 5.07 11.36
C CYS A 277 12.60 5.33 12.50
N LYS A 278 12.11 5.67 13.72
CA LYS A 278 12.97 5.77 14.90
C LYS A 278 13.63 4.45 15.27
N PHE A 279 12.91 3.34 15.17
CA PHE A 279 13.45 2.01 15.45
C PHE A 279 14.60 1.68 14.49
N ASP A 280 14.36 1.80 13.18
CA ASP A 280 15.36 1.48 12.18
C ASP A 280 16.59 2.40 12.32
N LEU A 281 16.37 3.69 12.64
CA LEU A 281 17.45 4.64 12.92
C LEU A 281 18.29 4.23 14.14
N ALA A 282 17.65 3.87 15.25
CA ALA A 282 18.36 3.43 16.45
C ALA A 282 19.19 2.16 16.20
N GLN A 283 18.64 1.21 15.44
CA GLN A 283 19.36 0.01 15.03
C GLN A 283 20.60 0.37 14.19
N GLN A 284 20.43 1.22 13.17
CA GLN A 284 21.52 1.64 12.29
C GLN A 284 22.63 2.39 13.04
N LEU A 285 22.27 3.30 13.94
CA LEU A 285 23.24 4.03 14.78
C LEU A 285 24.05 3.08 15.67
N PHE A 286 23.42 2.05 16.21
CA PHE A 286 24.12 1.04 16.99
C PHE A 286 25.12 0.24 16.15
N HIS A 287 24.73 -0.22 14.96
CA HIS A 287 25.64 -0.91 14.06
C HIS A 287 26.85 -0.05 13.71
N LYS A 288 26.62 1.25 13.47
CA LYS A 288 27.69 2.20 13.17
C LYS A 288 28.66 2.30 14.35
N TYR A 289 28.12 2.42 15.56
CA TYR A 289 28.91 2.44 16.79
C TYR A 289 29.76 1.16 16.97
N ASN A 290 29.20 -0.02 16.76
CA ASN A 290 29.95 -1.28 16.89
C ASN A 290 31.09 -1.36 15.88
N HIS A 291 30.84 -0.92 14.65
CA HIS A 291 31.84 -0.88 13.60
C HIS A 291 32.98 0.09 13.96
N GLU A 292 32.68 1.28 14.47
CA GLU A 292 33.69 2.26 14.89
C GLU A 292 34.56 1.78 16.07
N ARG A 293 34.03 0.87 16.91
CA ARG A 293 34.75 0.33 18.07
C ARG A 293 35.49 -0.98 17.81
N SER A 294 35.39 -1.55 16.61
CA SER A 294 35.96 -2.87 16.30
C SER A 294 35.56 -3.94 17.32
N LEU A 295 34.36 -3.84 17.91
CA LEU A 295 33.90 -4.84 18.88
C LEU A 295 33.71 -6.18 18.16
N PRO A 296 34.12 -7.32 18.76
CA PRO A 296 33.96 -8.63 18.14
C PRO A 296 32.48 -8.90 17.84
N ASP A 297 32.27 -9.58 16.71
CA ASP A 297 31.02 -9.97 16.07
C ASP A 297 29.80 -10.11 17.02
N THR A 298 29.14 -9.00 17.33
CA THR A 298 27.83 -9.00 18.02
C THR A 298 26.69 -9.35 17.07
N GLN A 299 26.98 -9.73 15.81
CA GLN A 299 26.02 -10.14 14.79
C GLN A 299 25.06 -11.22 15.32
N ASN A 300 25.58 -12.17 16.13
CA ASN A 300 24.81 -13.24 16.75
C ASN A 300 23.73 -12.78 17.77
N LEU A 301 23.84 -11.58 18.33
CA LEU A 301 22.80 -11.05 19.24
C LEU A 301 21.55 -10.55 18.48
N LEU A 302 21.67 -10.33 17.17
CA LEU A 302 20.62 -9.75 16.33
C LEU A 302 19.97 -10.76 15.36
N ASP A 303 20.60 -11.92 15.14
CA ASP A 303 20.20 -12.93 14.15
C ASP A 303 19.10 -13.94 14.58
N THR A 304 18.47 -13.76 15.74
CA THR A 304 17.36 -14.65 16.14
C THR A 304 15.98 -14.15 15.67
N GLN A 305 15.57 -14.67 14.51
CA GLN A 305 14.21 -14.70 13.90
C GLN A 305 13.09 -15.24 14.84
N PRO A 306 11.76 -15.21 14.51
CA PRO A 306 11.07 -14.86 13.25
C PRO A 306 9.96 -13.78 13.35
N ARG A 307 9.46 -13.41 12.16
CA ARG A 307 8.45 -12.38 11.78
C ARG A 307 7.02 -12.52 12.35
N GLU A 308 6.80 -13.22 13.47
CA GLU A 308 5.44 -13.46 13.99
C GLU A 308 5.07 -12.54 15.17
N SER A 309 3.87 -11.96 15.10
CA SER A 309 3.26 -10.90 15.93
C SER A 309 3.67 -9.46 15.55
N ARG A 310 2.82 -8.81 14.74
CA ARG A 310 2.94 -7.37 14.47
C ARG A 310 2.61 -6.58 15.74
N ASP A 311 3.47 -5.57 15.95
CA ASP A 311 3.40 -4.42 16.85
C ASP A 311 3.87 -4.58 18.29
N LEU A 312 3.28 -5.42 19.14
CA LEU A 312 3.72 -5.46 20.55
C LEU A 312 4.99 -6.28 20.79
N GLY A 313 5.11 -7.47 20.17
CA GLY A 313 6.26 -8.36 20.40
C GLY A 313 7.59 -7.75 19.94
N ARG A 314 7.55 -7.02 18.81
CA ARG A 314 8.71 -6.26 18.31
C ARG A 314 9.04 -5.11 19.26
N LEU A 315 8.08 -4.27 19.65
CA LEU A 315 8.33 -3.15 20.57
C LEU A 315 8.86 -3.61 21.94
N VAL A 316 8.39 -4.73 22.47
CA VAL A 316 8.88 -5.28 23.76
C VAL A 316 10.33 -5.75 23.65
N LYS A 317 10.66 -6.53 22.62
CA LYS A 317 12.04 -6.98 22.38
C LYS A 317 12.99 -5.80 22.17
N VAL A 318 12.51 -4.80 21.43
CA VAL A 318 13.26 -3.60 21.10
C VAL A 318 13.42 -2.67 22.31
N LYS A 319 12.40 -2.54 23.16
CA LYS A 319 12.52 -1.81 24.44
C LYS A 319 13.58 -2.45 25.32
N LYS A 320 13.53 -3.78 25.45
CA LYS A 320 14.55 -4.54 26.19
C LYS A 320 15.95 -4.28 25.63
N TYR A 321 16.10 -4.37 24.31
CA TYR A 321 17.37 -4.13 23.63
C TYR A 321 17.92 -2.72 23.84
N ALA A 322 17.08 -1.69 23.67
CA ALA A 322 17.49 -0.31 23.87
C ALA A 322 17.86 -0.04 25.35
N ASN A 323 17.20 -0.71 26.31
CA ASN A 323 17.61 -0.68 27.72
C ASN A 323 18.98 -1.33 27.93
N ASP A 324 19.21 -2.53 27.41
CA ASP A 324 20.47 -3.26 27.54
C ASP A 324 21.64 -2.45 26.94
N LEU A 325 21.38 -1.76 25.83
CA LEU A 325 22.35 -0.86 25.19
C LEU A 325 22.59 0.42 25.99
N LEU A 326 21.51 1.05 26.49
CA LEU A 326 21.60 2.22 27.33
C LEU A 326 22.47 1.95 28.56
N GLU A 327 22.29 0.80 29.22
CA GLU A 327 23.12 0.39 30.35
C GLU A 327 24.61 0.26 29.99
N GLN A 328 24.94 -0.25 28.80
CA GLN A 328 26.33 -0.43 28.38
C GLN A 328 27.06 0.89 28.11
N ILE A 329 26.35 1.90 27.60
CA ILE A 329 26.93 3.19 27.21
C ILE A 329 26.79 4.28 28.29
N LYS A 330 25.95 4.06 29.31
CA LYS A 330 25.63 5.03 30.36
C LYS A 330 26.88 5.61 31.03
N GLY A 331 26.94 6.94 31.11
CA GLY A 331 27.98 7.66 31.84
C GLY A 331 29.33 7.76 31.12
N ARG A 332 29.41 7.30 29.86
CA ARG A 332 30.58 7.50 29.01
C ARG A 332 30.40 8.81 28.24
N ALA A 333 31.23 9.82 28.53
CA ALA A 333 31.10 11.18 27.98
C ALA A 333 31.09 11.21 26.43
N GLU A 334 31.85 10.31 25.81
CA GLU A 334 31.89 10.04 24.38
C GLU A 334 30.54 9.62 23.76
N TYR A 335 29.56 9.18 24.57
CA TYR A 335 28.25 8.69 24.10
C TYR A 335 27.04 9.47 24.59
N SER A 336 27.23 10.68 25.13
CA SER A 336 26.11 11.49 25.61
C SER A 336 25.01 11.72 24.55
N GLY A 337 25.38 11.84 23.27
CA GLY A 337 24.42 11.94 22.16
C GLY A 337 23.61 10.67 21.93
N MET A 338 24.25 9.51 21.86
CA MET A 338 23.58 8.22 21.66
C MET A 338 22.75 7.80 22.88
N GLU A 339 23.25 8.10 24.09
CA GLU A 339 22.51 7.91 25.34
C GLU A 339 21.21 8.72 25.31
N THR A 340 21.29 9.98 24.87
CA THR A 340 20.12 10.84 24.70
C THR A 340 19.16 10.29 23.65
N ASP A 341 19.66 9.82 22.50
CA ASP A 341 18.82 9.27 21.42
C ASP A 341 18.11 7.97 21.84
N LEU A 342 18.78 7.09 22.58
CA LEU A 342 18.18 5.84 23.10
C LEU A 342 17.17 6.12 24.21
N MET A 343 17.45 7.06 25.12
CA MET A 343 16.46 7.50 26.11
C MET A 343 15.22 8.08 25.43
N ASN A 344 15.40 8.93 24.41
CA ASN A 344 14.31 9.50 23.63
C ASN A 344 13.52 8.43 22.87
N PHE A 345 14.20 7.40 22.35
CA PHE A 345 13.58 6.25 21.71
C PHE A 345 12.72 5.45 22.69
N LEU A 346 13.27 5.10 23.85
CA LEU A 346 12.57 4.34 24.89
C LEU A 346 11.33 5.07 25.38
N ASP A 347 11.43 6.38 25.63
CA ASP A 347 10.29 7.22 26.02
C ASP A 347 9.21 7.24 24.92
N THR A 348 9.61 7.34 23.66
CA THR A 348 8.65 7.29 22.53
C THR A 348 7.92 5.93 22.46
N VAL A 349 8.64 4.82 22.66
CA VAL A 349 8.05 3.47 22.68
C VAL A 349 7.07 3.32 23.85
N GLU A 350 7.42 3.84 25.03
CA GLU A 350 6.60 3.83 26.23
C GLU A 350 5.29 4.62 26.04
N GLN A 351 5.40 5.82 25.44
CA GLN A 351 4.24 6.66 25.10
C GLN A 351 3.34 5.99 24.05
N HIS A 352 3.91 5.39 23.01
CA HIS A 352 3.14 4.69 21.99
C HIS A 352 2.41 3.47 22.56
N HIS A 353 3.08 2.68 23.41
CA HIS A 353 2.47 1.55 24.10
C HIS A 353 1.31 1.97 25.02
N SER A 354 1.48 3.07 25.76
CA SER A 354 0.42 3.63 26.62
C SER A 354 -0.79 4.11 25.80
N ARG A 355 -0.55 4.71 24.63
CA ARG A 355 -1.59 5.16 23.70
C ARG A 355 -2.32 3.99 23.00
N SER A 356 -1.63 2.88 22.71
CA SER A 356 -2.27 1.72 22.08
C SER A 356 -3.17 0.97 23.07
N VAL A 357 -2.71 0.77 24.31
CA VAL A 357 -3.48 0.12 25.39
C VAL A 357 -4.75 0.92 25.73
N SER A 358 -4.65 2.25 25.83
CA SER A 358 -5.81 3.11 26.10
C SER A 358 -6.84 3.13 24.96
N ARG A 359 -6.41 3.01 23.70
CA ARG A 359 -7.32 2.89 22.55
C ARG A 359 -8.04 1.54 22.51
N GLN A 360 -7.37 0.44 22.90
CA GLN A 360 -8.01 -0.87 23.04
C GLN A 360 -9.09 -0.88 24.12
N SER A 361 -8.79 -0.37 25.32
CA SER A 361 -9.76 -0.31 26.42
C SER A 361 -10.99 0.55 26.08
N SER A 362 -10.79 1.66 25.37
CA SER A 362 -11.88 2.52 24.89
C SER A 362 -12.77 1.81 23.87
N ARG A 363 -12.18 0.98 22.99
CA ARG A 363 -12.90 0.22 21.97
C ARG A 363 -13.71 -0.92 22.59
N GLU A 364 -13.14 -1.63 23.55
CA GLU A 364 -13.84 -2.69 24.31
C GLU A 364 -14.99 -2.12 25.16
N GLY A 365 -14.80 -0.97 25.82
CA GLY A 365 -15.86 -0.29 26.55
C GLY A 365 -17.00 0.21 25.67
N SER A 366 -16.71 0.61 24.43
CA SER A 366 -17.71 1.03 23.44
C SER A 366 -18.54 -0.16 22.92
N VAL A 367 -17.90 -1.31 22.68
CA VAL A 367 -18.56 -2.55 22.27
C VAL A 367 -19.44 -3.11 23.39
N ALA A 368 -18.96 -3.07 24.64
CA ALA A 368 -19.76 -3.49 25.80
C ALA A 368 -21.00 -2.63 26.03
N ARG A 369 -20.91 -1.30 25.83
CA ARG A 369 -22.07 -0.39 25.90
C ARG A 369 -23.08 -0.61 24.77
N ALA A 370 -22.62 -0.93 23.57
CA ALA A 370 -23.50 -1.25 22.44
C ALA A 370 -24.24 -2.59 22.61
N ALA A 371 -23.63 -3.57 23.29
CA ALA A 371 -24.28 -4.85 23.61
C ALA A 371 -25.27 -4.74 24.78
N GLY A 372 -25.06 -3.81 25.72
CA GLY A 372 -25.92 -3.61 26.88
C GLY A 372 -27.21 -2.83 26.63
N SER A 373 -27.32 -2.08 25.53
CA SER A 373 -28.50 -1.26 25.21
C SER A 373 -29.58 -1.97 24.38
N GLY A 374 -29.38 -3.25 24.03
CA GLY A 374 -30.30 -4.02 23.18
C GLY A 374 -31.33 -4.91 23.91
N SER A 375 -31.31 -4.99 25.24
CA SER A 375 -32.17 -5.91 26.00
C SER A 375 -33.10 -5.17 26.95
N SER A 376 -34.06 -4.43 26.38
CA SER A 376 -35.18 -3.85 27.11
C SER A 376 -36.30 -3.51 26.12
N ASN A 377 -37.00 -4.53 25.63
CA ASN A 377 -38.38 -4.35 25.15
C ASN A 377 -39.25 -5.49 25.67
N GLY A 378 -39.70 -5.26 26.91
CA GLY A 378 -41.09 -5.41 27.36
C GLY A 378 -41.98 -6.38 26.62
N SER A 379 -42.12 -7.56 27.22
CA SER A 379 -43.38 -8.30 27.28
C SER A 379 -44.36 -7.56 28.19
N HIS A 380 -45.38 -6.91 27.63
CA HIS A 380 -46.65 -6.69 28.32
C HIS A 380 -47.81 -6.61 27.31
N THR A 381 -48.79 -7.49 27.59
CA THR A 381 -50.18 -7.59 27.10
C THR A 381 -50.42 -7.92 25.64
#